data_AF-A0A4D8XKR7-F1
#
_entry.id   AF-A0A4D8XKR7-F1
#
_cell.length_a   1.000
_cell.length_b   1.000
_cell.length_c   1.000
_cell.angle_alpha   90.00
_cell.angle_beta   90.00
_cell.angle_gamma   90.00
#
_symmetry.space_group_name_H-M   'P 1'
#
loop_
_entity.id
_entity.type
_entity.pdbx_description
1 polymer ?
#
loop_
_entity_poly.entity_id
_entity_poly.type
_entity_poly.pdbx_seq_one_letter_code
_entity_poly.pdbx_strand_id
1 'polypeptide(L)' 'MSNKGLLCLVLVVALVATSVAHPKDADVKTDKRAVGCLCNSQWGDYWFFRLGCPDGHSYYKHCQSVGGICCLKWKR' A
#
# COMPACT_ATOMS: atom_id res chain seq x y z
N MET A 1 -39.68 -25.43 18.96
CA MET A 1 -39.12 -25.23 17.61
C MET A 1 -37.81 -24.46 17.74
N SER A 2 -36.71 -25.03 17.27
CA SER A 2 -35.36 -24.48 17.47
C SER A 2 -35.13 -23.31 16.51
N ASN A 3 -35.16 -22.09 17.03
CA ASN A 3 -34.87 -20.83 16.33
C ASN A 3 -33.38 -20.68 15.92
N LYS A 4 -32.56 -21.72 16.15
CA LYS A 4 -31.12 -21.75 15.85
C LYS A 4 -30.82 -21.49 14.36
N GLY A 5 -31.64 -22.00 13.44
CA GLY A 5 -31.44 -21.78 12.00
C GLY A 5 -31.63 -20.32 11.57
N LEU A 6 -32.57 -19.62 12.21
CA LEU A 6 -32.89 -18.23 11.90
C LEU A 6 -31.79 -17.28 12.42
N LEU A 7 -31.22 -17.58 13.60
CA LEU A 7 -30.07 -16.86 14.14
C LEU A 7 -28.82 -16.99 13.26
N CYS A 8 -28.54 -18.19 12.74
CA CYS A 8 -27.41 -18.40 11.82
C CYS A 8 -27.57 -17.61 10.52
N LEU A 9 -28.78 -17.55 9.95
CA LEU A 9 -29.03 -16.76 8.74
C LEU A 9 -28.82 -15.26 8.97
N VAL A 10 -29.28 -14.73 10.10
CA VAL A 10 -29.08 -13.31 10.45
C VAL A 10 -27.59 -12.98 10.63
N LEU A 11 -26.82 -13.88 11.26
CA LEU A 11 -25.37 -13.72 11.41
C LEU A 11 -24.66 -13.69 10.04
N VAL A 12 -25.00 -14.60 9.13
CA VAL A 12 -24.40 -14.64 7.79
C VAL A 12 -24.74 -13.38 7.00
N VAL A 13 -25.98 -12.89 7.04
CA VAL A 13 -26.39 -11.66 6.34
C VAL A 13 -25.67 -10.42 6.91
N ALA A 14 -25.51 -10.33 8.24
CA ALA A 14 -24.77 -9.23 8.87
C ALA A 14 -23.27 -9.23 8.49
N LEU A 15 -22.65 -10.42 8.40
CA LEU A 15 -21.26 -10.59 7.96
C LEU A 15 -21.05 -10.19 6.49
N VAL A 16 -22.01 -10.47 5.61
CA VAL A 16 -21.92 -10.08 4.20
C VAL A 16 -22.12 -8.57 4.04
N ALA A 17 -23.03 -7.95 4.80
CA ALA A 17 -23.28 -6.51 4.77
C ALA A 17 -22.07 -5.68 5.24
N THR A 18 -21.30 -6.14 6.23
CA THR A 18 -20.07 -5.46 6.66
C THR A 18 -18.91 -5.64 5.68
N SER A 19 -18.91 -6.72 4.89
CA SER A 19 -17.88 -6.97 3.88
C SER A 19 -18.07 -6.15 2.59
N VAL A 20 -19.29 -5.74 2.25
CA VAL A 20 -19.52 -4.84 1.08
C VAL A 20 -19.26 -3.37 1.39
N ALA A 21 -19.22 -3.00 2.67
CA ALA A 21 -18.75 -1.71 3.15
C ALA A 21 -17.22 -1.72 3.31
N HIS A 22 -16.48 -2.23 2.32
CA HIS A 22 -15.06 -1.88 2.20
C HIS A 22 -15.00 -0.40 1.85
N PRO A 23 -14.57 0.49 2.78
CA PRO A 23 -14.34 1.87 2.40
C PRO A 23 -13.33 1.86 1.25
N LYS A 24 -13.69 2.53 0.16
CA LYS A 24 -12.75 2.90 -0.91
C LYS A 24 -11.75 3.97 -0.47
N ASP A 25 -11.64 4.15 0.84
CA ASP A 25 -10.80 5.09 1.55
C ASP A 25 -9.87 4.32 2.48
N ALA A 26 -9.19 3.30 1.94
CA ALA A 26 -7.84 3.03 2.40
C ALA A 26 -6.93 4.16 1.85
N ASP A 27 -7.21 5.39 2.31
CA ASP A 27 -6.24 6.46 2.42
C ASP A 27 -5.23 5.94 3.43
N VAL A 28 -4.30 5.10 2.96
CA VAL A 28 -3.13 4.64 3.69
C VAL A 28 -2.21 5.85 3.85
N LYS A 29 -2.66 6.81 4.65
CA LYS A 29 -1.79 7.72 5.37
C LYS A 29 -1.18 6.89 6.47
N THR A 30 0.14 6.70 6.39
CA THR A 30 1.02 6.05 7.39
C THR A 30 1.42 4.60 7.10
N ASP A 31 1.80 4.29 5.85
CA ASP A 31 2.83 3.28 5.64
C ASP A 31 4.08 3.99 5.11
N LYS A 32 5.24 3.75 5.72
CA LYS A 32 6.53 4.06 5.08
C LYS A 32 6.63 3.18 3.83
N ARG A 33 5.96 3.61 2.76
CA ARG A 33 5.79 2.86 1.51
C ARG A 33 7.12 2.62 0.81
N ALA A 34 8.11 3.44 1.14
CA ALA A 34 9.49 3.33 0.71
C ALA A 34 10.43 3.64 1.88
N VAL A 35 11.63 3.07 1.84
CA VAL A 35 12.71 3.32 2.81
C VAL A 35 13.62 4.41 2.27
N GLY A 36 14.24 5.23 3.13
CA GLY A 36 15.22 6.21 2.64
C GLY A 36 16.43 5.51 2.01
N CYS A 37 16.80 5.88 0.80
CA CYS A 37 18.05 5.46 0.17
C CYS A 37 18.90 6.65 -0.23
N LEU A 38 20.20 6.40 -0.34
CA LEU A 38 21.16 7.34 -0.89
C LEU A 38 21.71 6.76 -2.19
N CYS A 39 21.60 7.51 -3.29
CA CYS A 39 22.27 7.19 -4.54
C CYS A 39 22.91 8.45 -5.13
N ASN A 40 24.17 8.37 -5.57
CA ASN A 40 24.92 9.50 -6.14
C ASN A 40 24.88 10.75 -5.24
N SER A 41 25.05 10.57 -3.92
CA SER A 41 24.95 11.63 -2.91
C SER A 41 23.59 12.35 -2.84
N GLN A 42 22.54 11.73 -3.37
CA GLN A 42 21.17 12.25 -3.35
C GLN A 42 20.24 11.28 -2.62
N TRP A 43 19.35 11.87 -1.83
CA TRP A 43 18.35 11.13 -1.06
C TRP A 43 17.15 10.78 -1.95
N GLY A 44 16.61 9.59 -1.72
CA GLY A 44 15.45 9.09 -2.45
C GLY A 44 14.68 8.05 -1.66
N ASP A 45 13.72 7.45 -2.36
CA ASP A 45 12.80 6.44 -1.86
C ASP A 45 13.15 5.08 -2.44
N TYR A 46 13.48 4.14 -1.58
CA TYR A 46 13.78 2.75 -1.91
C TYR A 46 12.53 1.90 -1.91
N TRP A 47 12.33 1.21 -3.03
CA TRP A 47 11.23 0.30 -3.28
C TRP A 47 11.75 -1.12 -3.39
N PHE A 48 11.29 -1.99 -2.50
CA PHE A 48 11.61 -3.42 -2.53
C PHE A 48 10.90 -4.12 -3.70
N PHE A 49 11.57 -5.10 -4.30
CA PHE A 49 11.04 -5.97 -5.36
C PHE A 49 10.44 -5.22 -6.56
N ARG A 50 10.94 -4.02 -6.84
CA ARG A 50 10.56 -3.23 -8.02
C ARG A 50 11.76 -3.00 -8.93
N LEU A 51 11.47 -3.02 -10.23
CA LEU A 51 12.41 -2.70 -11.30
C LEU A 51 12.26 -1.25 -11.81
N GLY A 52 11.24 -0.53 -11.35
CA GLY A 52 10.90 0.81 -11.80
C GLY A 52 10.28 1.65 -10.69
N CYS A 53 10.43 2.96 -10.81
CA CYS A 53 9.84 3.91 -9.87
C CYS A 53 8.34 4.03 -10.12
N PRO A 54 7.52 4.07 -9.06
CA PRO A 54 6.10 4.28 -9.21
C PRO A 54 5.81 5.69 -9.73
N ASP A 55 4.84 5.78 -10.63
CA ASP A 55 4.30 7.06 -11.11
C ASP A 55 3.59 7.83 -9.99
N GLY A 56 3.43 9.14 -10.17
CA GLY A 56 2.71 10.01 -9.22
C GLY A 56 3.56 10.60 -8.08
N HIS A 57 4.87 10.35 -8.06
CA HIS A 57 5.77 10.79 -6.98
C HIS A 57 6.90 11.74 -7.43
N SER A 58 6.85 12.25 -8.66
CA SER A 58 7.80 13.21 -9.23
C SER A 58 9.28 12.80 -9.09
N TYR A 59 9.56 11.51 -9.24
CA TYR A 59 10.93 11.02 -9.35
C TYR A 59 11.52 11.46 -10.69
N TYR A 60 12.77 11.88 -10.67
CA TYR A 60 13.46 12.36 -11.88
C TYR A 60 14.58 11.41 -12.33
N LYS A 61 15.10 10.61 -11.41
CA LYS A 61 16.11 9.58 -11.66
C LYS A 61 15.89 8.38 -10.75
N HIS A 62 16.51 7.27 -11.13
CA HIS A 62 16.51 6.05 -10.34
C HIS A 62 17.88 5.39 -10.38
N CYS A 63 18.14 4.56 -9.37
CA CYS A 63 19.33 3.73 -9.27
C CYS A 63 18.90 2.31 -8.92
N GLN A 64 19.41 1.33 -9.64
CA GLN A 64 19.23 -0.06 -9.23
C GLN A 64 19.99 -0.31 -7.94
N SER A 65 19.36 -1.07 -7.04
CA SER A 65 19.95 -1.48 -5.77
C SER A 65 19.57 -2.94 -5.50
N VAL A 66 20.29 -3.59 -4.60
CA VAL A 66 20.13 -5.03 -4.38
C VAL A 66 18.73 -5.32 -3.82
N GLY A 67 17.92 -6.05 -4.59
CA GLY A 67 16.57 -6.43 -4.20
C GLY A 67 15.51 -5.35 -4.45
N GLY A 68 15.80 -4.32 -5.25
CA GLY A 68 14.84 -3.26 -5.53
C GLY A 68 15.41 -2.07 -6.32
N ILE A 69 14.82 -0.91 -6.11
CA ILE A 69 15.17 0.32 -6.82
C ILE A 69 15.13 1.52 -5.89
N CYS A 70 16.12 2.41 -6.01
CA CYS A 70 16.17 3.68 -5.31
C CYS A 70 15.72 4.80 -6.26
N CYS A 71 14.65 5.50 -5.91
CA CYS A 71 14.01 6.54 -6.71
C CYS A 71 14.33 7.92 -6.17
N LEU A 72 15.07 8.72 -6.93
CA LEU A 72 15.57 10.02 -6.51
C LEU A 72 14.50 11.10 -6.69
N LYS A 73 14.32 11.92 -5.66
CA LYS A 73 13.46 13.11 -5.67
C LYS A 73 14.31 14.37 -5.75
N TRP A 74 13.73 15.43 -6.31
CA TRP A 74 14.34 16.75 -6.23
C TRP A 74 14.49 17.18 -4.77
N LYS A 75 15.70 17.60 -4.40
CA LYS A 75 15.94 18.26 -3.13
C LYS A 75 15.27 19.64 -3.23
N ARG A 76 14.12 19.83 -2.57
CA ARG A 76 13.48 21.14 -2.45
C ARG A 76 14.24 21.99 -1.44
#